data_AF-A0A9W7CX08-F1
#
_entry.id   AF-A0A9W7CX08-F1
#
_cell.length_a   1.000
_cell.length_b   1.000
_cell.length_c   1.000
_cell.angle_alpha   90.00
_cell.angle_beta   90.00
_cell.angle_gamma   90.00
#
_symmetry.space_group_name_H-M   'P 1'
#
loop_
_entity.id
_entity.type
_entity.pdbx_description
1 polymer ?
#
loop_
_entity_poly.entity_id
_entity_poly.type
_entity_poly.pdbx_seq_one_letter_code
_entity_poly.pdbx_strand_id
1 'polypeptide(L)'
;MADDDQNSIRGAGLANESETPHFDALFAQYDTGSGLLIDMGFNASPKVLDRALDDMDPNATGEIAKLTFLEWFEENADYIDDTPPAEPVQTSLPVSARSQQQDEAYSELQSAMLDAKNQRRQAELDAHLLSNRLAHLRAEDARAQKRIEEAKRRAREIEAIKKRNDDKQRAKQEAREQMQRDIKATCEYNNMMQTSSRERRNQLIAEYTSQRVQIVQDTRAERKHHLDQIRRQRENDRSWLAERSQEIRENEKRAVRQRQIAQKNHEKELVRKARDNLAREHEKRLQSERKIHHMEAEEAELIARLRVTQEMQRAAYEELEFVMQDE
;
A
#
# COMPACT_ATOMS: atom_id res chain seq x y z
N MET A 1 29.00 -10.01 5.87
CA MET A 1 30.43 -9.69 5.71
C MET A 1 30.61 -8.32 6.34
N ALA A 2 31.41 -8.32 7.39
CA ALA A 2 31.60 -7.22 8.32
C ALA A 2 32.46 -6.11 7.69
N ASP A 3 32.04 -4.88 7.96
CA ASP A 3 32.80 -3.68 8.30
C ASP A 3 34.30 -3.63 7.91
N ASP A 4 34.59 -2.90 6.84
CA ASP A 4 35.87 -2.27 6.58
C ASP A 4 35.80 -0.80 7.05
N ASP A 5 36.15 -0.57 8.32
CA ASP A 5 36.46 0.76 8.85
C ASP A 5 37.98 0.82 9.10
N GLN A 6 38.71 1.27 8.09
CA GLN A 6 40.05 1.81 8.29
C GLN A 6 40.19 3.17 7.58
N ASN A 7 40.72 4.11 8.37
CA ASN A 7 41.61 5.19 7.95
C ASN A 7 41.00 6.60 7.77
N SER A 8 40.96 7.36 8.87
CA SER A 8 41.48 8.75 8.90
C SER A 8 41.55 9.30 10.32
N ILE A 9 42.58 8.91 11.06
CA ILE A 9 43.14 9.77 12.10
C ILE A 9 44.10 10.72 11.40
N ARG A 10 43.58 11.89 11.00
CA ARG A 10 44.39 13.02 10.52
C ARG A 10 44.27 14.16 11.52
N GLY A 11 45.35 14.33 12.28
CA GLY A 11 45.88 15.61 12.79
C GLY A 11 44.88 16.65 13.27
N ALA A 12 44.47 16.55 14.53
CA ALA A 12 44.09 17.72 15.31
C ALA A 12 45.39 18.39 15.81
N GLY A 13 46.01 19.19 14.94
CA GLY A 13 47.01 20.16 15.38
C GLY A 13 46.27 21.25 16.14
N LEU A 14 46.23 21.12 17.46
CA LEU A 14 45.84 22.20 18.37
C LEU A 14 46.92 23.28 18.29
N ALA A 15 46.70 24.26 17.41
CA ALA A 15 47.32 25.56 17.56
C ALA A 15 46.79 26.14 18.87
N ASN A 16 47.57 26.01 19.94
CA ASN A 16 47.42 26.83 21.13
C ASN A 16 47.72 28.27 20.69
N GLU A 17 46.70 29.01 20.30
CA GLU A 17 46.78 30.47 20.21
C GLU A 17 46.94 30.98 21.64
N SER A 18 48.18 31.23 22.05
CA SER A 18 48.45 31.79 23.37
C SER A 18 47.99 33.24 23.41
N GLU A 19 47.36 33.64 24.52
CA GLU A 19 46.78 34.97 24.69
C GLU A 19 47.86 36.09 24.74
N THR A 20 49.14 35.72 24.94
CA THR A 20 50.29 36.65 25.04
C THR A 20 51.47 36.24 24.14
N PRO A 21 51.31 36.19 22.80
CA PRO A 21 52.31 35.61 21.90
C PRO A 21 53.65 36.35 21.88
N HIS A 22 53.66 37.64 22.24
CA HIS A 22 54.88 38.43 22.36
C HIS A 22 55.67 38.09 23.63
N PHE A 23 54.97 37.88 24.74
CA PHE A 23 55.57 37.48 26.02
C PHE A 23 56.12 36.05 25.93
N ASP A 24 55.44 35.17 25.20
CA ASP A 24 55.86 33.79 24.97
C ASP A 24 57.18 33.71 24.19
N ALA A 25 57.36 34.57 23.19
CA ALA A 25 58.58 34.66 22.41
C ALA A 25 59.77 35.17 23.25
N LEU A 26 59.51 36.13 24.16
CA LEU A 26 60.53 36.64 25.07
C LEU A 26 60.87 35.60 26.13
N PHE A 27 59.90 35.05 26.86
CA PHE A 27 60.14 34.10 27.95
C PHE A 27 60.87 32.82 27.46
N ALA A 28 60.59 32.35 26.25
CA ALA A 28 61.30 31.21 25.64
C ALA A 28 62.79 31.48 25.34
N GLN A 29 63.19 32.75 25.26
CA GLN A 29 64.57 33.16 24.97
C GLN A 29 65.47 33.18 26.22
N TYR A 30 64.91 33.18 27.43
CA TYR A 30 65.65 33.37 28.69
C TYR A 30 65.82 32.12 29.55
N ASP A 31 65.59 30.93 29.00
CA ASP A 31 65.98 29.62 29.59
C ASP A 31 67.52 29.46 29.72
N THR A 32 68.30 30.51 29.40
CA THR A 32 69.78 30.52 29.39
C THR A 32 70.41 31.66 30.21
N GLY A 33 69.65 32.36 31.07
CA GLY A 33 70.23 33.13 32.19
C GLY A 33 70.61 34.60 31.93
N SER A 34 69.89 35.33 31.08
CA SER A 34 70.02 36.80 30.96
C SER A 34 68.79 37.57 31.50
N GLY A 35 68.98 38.83 31.91
CA GLY A 35 68.03 39.60 32.71
C GLY A 35 66.80 40.11 31.93
N LEU A 36 65.70 39.35 31.99
CA LEU A 36 64.41 39.62 31.33
C LEU A 36 63.84 41.04 31.59
N LEU A 37 63.97 41.57 32.81
CA LEU A 37 63.44 42.90 33.18
C LEU A 37 64.16 44.06 32.47
N ILE A 38 65.46 43.92 32.19
CA ILE A 38 66.25 44.95 31.48
C ILE A 38 65.83 45.00 30.00
N ASP A 39 65.62 43.83 29.40
CA ASP A 39 65.19 43.72 28.00
C ASP A 39 63.73 44.18 27.79
N MET A 40 62.92 44.18 28.85
CA MET A 40 61.61 44.82 28.88
C MET A 40 61.66 46.33 29.15
N GLY A 41 62.85 46.92 29.34
CA GLY A 41 63.06 48.36 29.50
C GLY A 41 62.94 48.88 30.94
N PHE A 42 62.88 48.00 31.94
CA PHE A 42 62.80 48.38 33.35
C PHE A 42 64.19 48.43 33.99
N ASN A 43 64.46 49.47 34.77
CA ASN A 43 65.71 49.64 35.51
C ASN A 43 65.49 49.37 37.01
N ALA A 44 65.37 48.11 37.39
CA ALA A 44 65.10 47.71 38.77
C ALA A 44 66.37 47.76 39.64
N SER A 45 66.25 48.32 40.85
CA SER A 45 67.31 48.27 41.87
C SER A 45 67.55 46.82 42.34
N PRO A 46 68.80 46.40 42.63
CA PRO A 46 69.10 45.03 43.08
C PRO A 46 68.26 44.55 44.27
N LYS A 47 67.89 45.45 45.19
CA LYS A 47 67.04 45.12 46.34
C LYS A 47 65.60 44.77 45.97
N VAL A 48 65.10 45.31 44.86
CA VAL A 48 63.76 45.03 44.34
C VAL A 48 63.75 43.65 43.68
N LEU A 49 64.85 43.29 43.00
CA LEU A 49 65.02 41.97 42.38
C LEU A 49 65.15 40.86 43.43
N ASP A 50 65.93 41.06 44.49
CA ASP A 50 66.08 40.04 45.54
C ASP A 50 64.74 39.72 46.23
N ARG A 51 63.95 40.75 46.51
CA ARG A 51 62.60 40.58 47.08
C ARG A 51 61.64 39.88 46.12
N ALA A 52 61.70 40.22 44.84
CA ALA A 52 60.90 39.58 43.81
C ALA A 52 61.21 38.07 43.70
N LEU A 53 62.49 37.70 43.87
CA LEU A 53 62.92 36.30 43.85
C LEU A 53 62.41 35.52 45.07
N ASP A 54 62.48 36.09 46.28
CA ASP A 54 61.93 35.47 47.49
C ASP A 54 60.41 35.19 47.38
N ASP A 55 59.67 36.10 46.73
CA ASP A 55 58.22 35.99 46.54
C ASP A 55 57.85 34.96 45.45
N MET A 56 58.65 34.83 44.37
CA MET A 56 58.37 33.95 43.23
C MET A 56 58.97 32.54 43.33
N ASP A 57 60.07 32.36 44.07
CA ASP A 57 60.73 31.07 44.28
C ASP A 57 61.09 30.86 45.77
N PRO A 58 60.08 30.71 46.65
CA PRO A 58 60.29 30.59 48.10
C PRO A 58 61.04 29.31 48.51
N ASN A 59 61.17 28.34 47.59
CA ASN A 59 61.89 27.08 47.81
C ASN A 59 63.32 27.12 47.25
N ALA A 60 63.76 28.26 46.69
CA ALA A 60 65.08 28.46 46.09
C ALA A 60 65.45 27.36 45.07
N THR A 61 64.47 26.94 44.27
CA THR A 61 64.64 25.92 43.23
C THR A 61 65.44 26.42 42.03
N GLY A 62 65.55 27.74 41.85
CA GLY A 62 66.24 28.39 40.74
C GLY A 62 65.42 28.42 39.45
N GLU A 63 64.18 27.92 39.46
CA GLU A 63 63.28 27.87 38.31
C GLU A 63 61.99 28.61 38.65
N ILE A 64 61.65 29.65 37.88
CA ILE A 64 60.41 30.42 38.05
C ILE A 64 59.48 30.08 36.88
N ALA A 65 58.29 29.54 37.20
CA ALA A 65 57.29 29.23 36.20
C ALA A 65 56.73 30.51 35.55
N LYS A 66 56.48 30.45 34.24
CA LYS A 66 55.99 31.58 33.44
C LYS A 66 54.71 32.25 33.98
N LEU A 67 53.75 31.43 34.43
CA LEU A 67 52.50 31.92 35.00
C LEU A 67 52.75 32.70 36.30
N THR A 68 53.65 32.21 37.17
CA THR A 68 54.03 32.87 38.42
C THR A 68 54.72 34.21 38.19
N PHE A 69 55.59 34.29 37.18
CA PHE A 69 56.22 35.56 36.81
C PHE A 69 55.22 36.56 36.23
N LEU A 70 54.29 36.12 35.37
CA LEU A 70 53.27 36.99 34.78
C LEU A 70 52.33 37.58 35.84
N GLU A 71 51.88 36.76 36.78
CA GLU A 71 51.02 37.18 37.89
C GLU A 71 51.75 38.20 38.78
N TRP A 72 53.01 37.95 39.14
CA TRP A 72 53.81 38.90 39.91
C TRP A 72 54.09 40.21 39.14
N PHE A 73 54.37 40.13 37.83
CA PHE A 73 54.71 41.29 37.01
C PHE A 73 53.49 42.20 36.79
N GLU A 74 52.30 41.65 36.54
CA GLU A 74 51.06 42.44 36.43
C GLU A 74 50.76 43.22 37.71
N GLU A 75 51.06 42.67 38.88
CA GLU A 75 50.80 43.33 40.17
C GLU A 75 51.83 44.40 40.55
N ASN A 76 53.06 44.32 40.02
CA ASN A 76 54.19 45.15 40.50
C ASN A 76 54.82 46.07 39.43
N ALA A 77 54.41 46.00 38.16
CA ALA A 77 55.01 46.75 37.05
C ALA A 77 55.06 48.28 37.25
N ASP A 78 54.06 48.86 37.92
CA ASP A 78 53.93 50.32 38.10
C ASP A 78 54.89 50.90 39.16
N TYR A 79 55.53 50.06 39.98
CA TYR A 79 56.39 50.49 41.10
C TYR A 79 57.90 50.33 40.84
N ILE A 80 58.29 49.96 39.61
CA ILE A 80 59.67 49.57 39.29
C ILE A 80 60.58 50.76 38.91
N ASP A 81 60.02 51.90 38.51
CA ASP A 81 60.78 53.05 37.96
C ASP A 81 60.72 54.28 38.88
N ASP A 82 61.61 54.35 39.89
CA ASP A 82 61.63 55.44 40.87
C ASP A 82 63.02 56.12 40.95
N THR A 83 63.21 57.17 40.14
CA THR A 83 64.40 58.05 40.22
C THR A 83 64.03 59.53 39.96
N PRO A 84 64.18 60.47 40.93
CA PRO A 84 63.90 61.89 40.69
C PRO A 84 65.15 62.71 40.27
N PRO A 85 65.06 63.68 39.32
CA PRO A 85 66.14 64.62 39.00
C PRO A 85 65.96 66.01 39.64
N ALA A 86 67.08 66.69 39.95
CA ALA A 86 67.16 68.00 40.60
C ALA A 86 67.42 69.17 39.62
N GLU A 87 66.77 70.33 39.85
CA GLU A 87 66.97 71.60 39.12
C GLU A 87 67.97 72.56 39.80
N PRO A 88 68.62 73.51 39.07
CA PRO A 88 69.29 74.68 39.65
C PRO A 88 68.57 76.02 39.32
N VAL A 89 68.54 76.92 40.31
CA VAL A 89 67.90 78.25 40.29
C VAL A 89 68.89 79.36 39.88
N GLN A 90 68.46 80.28 39.02
CA GLN A 90 69.13 81.55 38.65
C GLN A 90 68.58 82.75 39.46
N THR A 91 69.38 83.80 39.66
CA THR A 91 68.96 85.23 39.84
C THR A 91 70.21 86.10 40.11
N SER A 92 70.35 87.41 39.85
CA SER A 92 69.87 88.38 38.85
C SER A 92 70.34 89.80 39.28
N LEU A 93 70.73 90.67 38.30
CA LEU A 93 70.61 92.17 38.28
C LEU A 93 71.55 93.06 39.16
N PRO A 94 71.64 94.41 38.95
CA PRO A 94 71.39 95.28 37.76
C PRO A 94 72.44 96.43 37.51
N VAL A 95 72.26 97.18 36.41
CA VAL A 95 73.00 98.38 35.97
C VAL A 95 72.09 99.64 35.99
N SER A 96 72.70 100.82 36.21
CA SER A 96 72.07 102.15 36.43
C SER A 96 72.00 103.03 35.17
N ALA A 97 71.06 103.98 35.13
CA ALA A 97 70.65 104.79 33.97
C ALA A 97 70.91 106.31 34.14
N ARG A 98 71.20 107.03 33.04
CA ARG A 98 70.94 108.49 32.91
C ARG A 98 70.98 108.99 31.45
N SER A 99 69.87 109.61 31.02
CA SER A 99 69.66 110.70 30.02
C SER A 99 68.51 110.40 29.04
N GLN A 100 67.35 111.02 29.30
CA GLN A 100 66.07 110.87 28.56
C GLN A 100 65.58 112.27 28.21
N GLN A 101 65.22 112.54 26.95
CA GLN A 101 64.14 113.45 26.50
C GLN A 101 64.27 113.91 25.03
N GLN A 102 65.44 113.81 24.39
CA GLN A 102 65.57 114.05 22.93
C GLN A 102 65.61 112.75 22.10
N ASP A 103 65.92 111.62 22.74
CA ASP A 103 65.71 110.29 22.17
C ASP A 103 64.22 109.90 22.12
N GLU A 104 63.32 110.50 22.92
CA GLU A 104 61.94 110.01 23.07
C GLU A 104 61.10 110.08 21.78
N ALA A 105 61.08 111.19 21.04
CA ALA A 105 60.24 111.32 19.83
C ALA A 105 60.77 110.52 18.62
N TYR A 106 62.09 110.42 18.47
CA TYR A 106 62.72 109.57 17.46
C TYR A 106 62.59 108.09 17.84
N SER A 107 62.69 107.77 19.13
CA SER A 107 62.38 106.46 19.70
C SER A 107 60.91 106.09 19.53
N GLU A 108 59.96 107.03 19.62
CA GLU A 108 58.53 106.77 19.38
C GLU A 108 58.22 106.44 17.92
N LEU A 109 58.78 107.16 16.95
CA LEU A 109 58.60 106.83 15.52
C LEU A 109 59.30 105.51 15.15
N GLN A 110 60.51 105.28 15.70
CA GLN A 110 61.19 104.00 15.56
C GLN A 110 60.42 102.87 16.25
N SER A 111 59.79 103.13 17.40
CA SER A 111 58.90 102.20 18.10
C SER A 111 57.66 101.89 17.27
N ALA A 112 56.97 102.89 16.72
CA ALA A 112 55.79 102.68 15.88
C ALA A 112 56.12 101.90 14.59
N MET A 113 57.29 102.16 13.98
CA MET A 113 57.77 101.40 12.82
C MET A 113 58.18 99.97 13.19
N LEU A 114 58.81 99.78 14.36
CA LEU A 114 59.09 98.45 14.92
C LEU A 114 57.82 97.70 15.28
N ASP A 115 56.80 98.37 15.81
CA ASP A 115 55.49 97.81 16.16
C ASP A 115 54.74 97.40 14.90
N ALA A 116 54.73 98.22 13.84
CA ALA A 116 54.15 97.84 12.55
C ALA A 116 54.90 96.65 11.93
N LYS A 117 56.24 96.59 12.06
CA LYS A 117 57.05 95.46 11.60
C LYS A 117 56.81 94.19 12.43
N ASN A 118 56.62 94.33 13.74
CA ASN A 118 56.29 93.25 14.66
C ASN A 118 54.87 92.73 14.42
N GLN A 119 53.89 93.62 14.19
CA GLN A 119 52.53 93.26 13.80
C GLN A 119 52.49 92.55 12.44
N ARG A 120 53.27 93.02 11.45
CA ARG A 120 53.40 92.31 10.17
C ARG A 120 54.01 90.93 10.36
N ARG A 121 55.09 90.82 11.15
CA ARG A 121 55.71 89.53 11.48
C ARG A 121 54.76 88.61 12.23
N GLN A 122 53.96 89.14 13.15
CA GLN A 122 52.93 88.38 13.86
C GLN A 122 51.84 87.88 12.90
N ALA A 123 51.35 88.75 12.00
CA ALA A 123 50.37 88.36 10.98
C ALA A 123 50.94 87.33 9.98
N GLU A 124 52.22 87.42 9.61
CA GLU A 124 52.91 86.43 8.78
C GLU A 124 53.04 85.08 9.51
N LEU A 125 53.37 85.09 10.81
CA LEU A 125 53.41 83.90 11.65
C LEU A 125 52.02 83.26 11.81
N ASP A 126 50.99 84.07 12.04
CA ASP A 126 49.61 83.62 12.18
C ASP A 126 49.08 83.05 10.84
N ALA A 127 49.39 83.69 9.71
CA ALA A 127 49.07 83.19 8.38
C ALA A 127 49.77 81.84 8.09
N HIS A 128 51.03 81.70 8.50
CA HIS A 128 51.77 80.45 8.37
C HIS A 128 51.17 79.34 9.26
N LEU A 129 50.80 79.65 10.50
CA LEU A 129 50.15 78.70 11.42
C LEU A 129 48.77 78.26 10.88
N LEU A 130 47.98 79.20 10.36
CA LEU A 130 46.70 78.91 9.71
C LEU A 130 46.87 78.05 8.46
N SER A 131 47.88 78.33 7.63
CA SER A 131 48.22 77.51 6.47
C SER A 131 48.54 76.08 6.87
N ASN A 132 49.37 75.89 7.92
CA ASN A 132 49.70 74.57 8.45
C ASN A 132 48.46 73.85 8.98
N ARG A 133 47.60 74.54 9.74
CA ARG A 133 46.33 73.97 10.24
C ARG A 133 45.40 73.56 9.10
N LEU A 134 45.26 74.40 8.07
CA LEU A 134 44.46 74.08 6.88
C LEU A 134 45.03 72.89 6.11
N ALA A 135 46.35 72.76 6.02
CA ALA A 135 47.00 71.59 5.41
C ALA A 135 46.70 70.30 6.20
N HIS A 136 46.78 70.33 7.53
CA HIS A 136 46.40 69.20 8.38
C HIS A 136 44.92 68.84 8.23
N LEU A 137 44.01 69.81 8.29
CA LEU A 137 42.57 69.58 8.12
C LEU A 137 42.23 69.01 6.74
N ARG A 138 42.87 69.49 5.67
CA ARG A 138 42.69 68.91 4.32
C ARG A 138 43.21 67.48 4.22
N ALA A 139 44.34 67.18 4.88
CA ALA A 139 44.86 65.82 4.93
C ALA A 139 43.93 64.88 5.73
N GLU A 140 43.34 65.36 6.82
CA GLU A 140 42.34 64.63 7.60
C GLU A 140 41.04 64.41 6.82
N ASP A 141 40.51 65.43 6.15
CA ASP A 141 39.33 65.32 5.29
C ASP A 141 39.58 64.32 4.15
N ALA A 142 40.72 64.39 3.48
CA ALA A 142 41.10 63.40 2.45
C ALA A 142 41.21 61.96 3.01
N ARG A 143 41.71 61.80 4.24
CA ARG A 143 41.74 60.48 4.93
C ARG A 143 40.32 60.01 5.28
N ALA A 144 39.45 60.90 5.75
CA ALA A 144 38.07 60.58 6.07
C ALA A 144 37.28 60.21 4.81
N GLN A 145 37.43 60.96 3.72
CA GLN A 145 36.82 60.66 2.42
C GLN A 145 37.24 59.28 1.91
N LYS A 146 38.54 58.95 1.96
CA LYS A 146 39.04 57.60 1.61
C LYS A 146 38.39 56.50 2.46
N ARG A 147 38.23 56.72 3.77
CA ARG A 147 37.54 55.77 4.66
C ARG A 147 36.06 55.61 4.31
N ILE A 148 35.37 56.70 3.97
CA ILE A 148 33.96 56.69 3.54
C ILE A 148 33.81 55.94 2.21
N GLU A 149 34.68 56.19 1.23
CA GLU A 149 34.69 55.50 -0.06
C GLU A 149 34.92 54.00 0.12
N GLU A 150 35.87 53.61 0.96
CA GLU A 150 36.13 52.21 1.27
C GLU A 150 34.93 51.56 1.98
N ALA A 151 34.31 52.23 2.96
CA ALA A 151 33.10 51.75 3.62
C ALA A 151 31.95 51.58 2.63
N LYS A 152 31.75 52.53 1.71
CA LYS A 152 30.75 52.43 0.62
C LYS A 152 31.08 51.31 -0.37
N ARG A 153 32.35 51.04 -0.65
CA ARG A 153 32.77 49.92 -1.49
C ARG A 153 32.45 48.59 -0.80
N ARG A 154 32.84 48.44 0.47
CA ARG A 154 32.54 47.24 1.28
C ARG A 154 31.05 47.02 1.44
N ALA A 155 30.25 48.08 1.66
CA ALA A 155 28.80 47.98 1.73
C ALA A 155 28.20 47.43 0.42
N ARG A 156 28.63 47.94 -0.74
CA ARG A 156 28.21 47.43 -2.05
C ARG A 156 28.63 45.98 -2.29
N GLU A 157 29.82 45.59 -1.85
CA GLU A 157 30.29 44.19 -1.92
C GLU A 157 29.41 43.27 -1.07
N ILE A 158 29.08 43.67 0.16
CA ILE A 158 28.19 42.91 1.06
C ILE A 158 26.78 42.79 0.45
N GLU A 159 26.23 43.87 -0.09
CA GLU A 159 24.93 43.85 -0.77
C GLU A 159 24.93 42.91 -1.98
N ALA A 160 26.00 42.93 -2.80
CA ALA A 160 26.15 42.03 -3.92
C ALA A 160 26.24 40.55 -3.49
N ILE A 161 26.96 40.26 -2.40
CA ILE A 161 27.05 38.92 -1.83
C ILE A 161 25.69 38.47 -1.28
N LYS A 162 24.97 39.33 -0.54
CA LYS A 162 23.63 39.05 -0.04
C LYS A 162 22.68 38.72 -1.18
N LYS A 163 22.62 39.57 -2.22
CA LYS A 163 21.80 39.33 -3.40
C LYS A 163 22.13 38.00 -4.08
N ARG A 164 23.42 37.69 -4.27
CA ARG A 164 23.84 36.42 -4.86
C ARG A 164 23.44 35.21 -4.00
N ASN A 165 23.52 35.35 -2.67
CA ASN A 165 23.09 34.30 -1.75
C ASN A 165 21.57 34.10 -1.78
N ASP A 166 20.80 35.19 -1.81
CA ASP A 166 19.34 35.14 -1.89
C ASP A 166 18.88 34.53 -3.21
N ASP A 167 19.51 34.87 -4.33
CA ASP A 167 19.23 34.27 -5.64
C ASP A 167 19.57 32.77 -5.65
N LYS A 168 20.69 32.36 -5.03
CA LYS A 168 21.05 30.94 -4.87
C LYS A 168 20.04 30.19 -3.99
N GLN A 169 19.57 30.80 -2.89
CA GLN A 169 18.57 30.18 -2.03
C GLN A 169 17.22 30.04 -2.73
N ARG A 170 16.80 31.06 -3.49
CA ARG A 170 15.59 31.01 -4.32
C ARG A 170 15.67 29.90 -5.37
N ALA A 171 16.76 29.82 -6.13
CA ALA A 171 16.96 28.76 -7.11
C ALA A 171 16.96 27.35 -6.48
N LYS A 172 17.56 27.19 -5.29
CA LYS A 172 17.55 25.92 -4.54
C LYS A 172 16.13 25.54 -4.08
N GLN A 173 15.35 26.52 -3.63
CA GLN A 173 13.97 26.30 -3.21
C GLN A 173 13.08 25.92 -4.40
N GLU A 174 13.18 26.64 -5.52
CA GLU A 174 12.46 26.34 -6.76
C GLU A 174 12.80 24.94 -7.28
N ALA A 175 14.08 24.55 -7.29
CA ALA A 175 14.51 23.22 -7.69
C ALA A 175 13.93 22.11 -6.79
N ARG A 176 13.87 22.34 -5.46
CA ARG A 176 13.25 21.40 -4.51
C ARG A 176 11.75 21.28 -4.74
N GLU A 177 11.06 22.39 -4.96
CA GLU A 177 9.63 22.37 -5.24
C GLU A 177 9.32 21.67 -6.56
N GLN A 178 10.12 21.91 -7.60
CA GLN A 178 9.96 21.21 -8.87
C GLN A 178 10.17 19.70 -8.71
N MET A 179 11.24 19.29 -8.02
CA MET A 179 11.48 17.87 -7.73
C MET A 179 10.32 17.25 -6.94
N GLN A 180 9.73 17.95 -5.97
CA GLN A 180 8.56 17.47 -5.24
C GLN A 180 7.32 17.35 -6.14
N ARG A 181 7.09 18.29 -7.05
CA ARG A 181 6.00 18.22 -8.03
C ARG A 181 6.16 17.01 -8.95
N ASP A 182 7.38 16.78 -9.44
CA ASP A 182 7.68 15.65 -10.34
C ASP A 182 7.50 14.30 -9.64
N ILE A 183 7.95 14.19 -8.37
CA ILE A 183 7.72 13.01 -7.53
C ILE A 183 6.23 12.76 -7.35
N LYS A 184 5.45 13.79 -6.98
CA LYS A 184 4.00 13.67 -6.79
C LYS A 184 3.29 13.23 -8.08
N ALA A 185 3.59 13.88 -9.20
CA ALA A 185 3.02 13.53 -10.50
C ALA A 185 3.34 12.07 -10.89
N THR A 186 4.58 11.63 -10.64
CA THR A 186 4.99 10.24 -10.89
C THR A 186 4.26 9.25 -9.99
N CYS A 187 4.11 9.56 -8.69
CA CYS A 187 3.37 8.74 -7.75
C CYS A 187 1.88 8.63 -8.13
N GLU A 188 1.24 9.74 -8.51
CA GLU A 188 -0.14 9.78 -8.96
C GLU A 188 -0.35 8.95 -10.23
N TYR A 189 0.53 9.13 -11.22
CA TYR A 189 0.52 8.33 -12.45
C TYR A 189 0.67 6.83 -12.18
N ASN A 190 1.63 6.44 -11.34
CA ASN A 190 1.85 5.04 -10.96
C ASN A 190 0.63 4.47 -10.20
N ASN A 191 0.00 5.25 -9.34
CA ASN A 191 -1.21 4.85 -8.63
C ASN A 191 -2.39 4.65 -9.60
N MET A 192 -2.60 5.57 -10.55
CA MET A 192 -3.61 5.42 -11.61
C MET A 192 -3.37 4.19 -12.49
N MET A 193 -2.11 3.91 -12.84
CA MET A 193 -1.75 2.71 -13.60
C MET A 193 -1.98 1.42 -12.79
N GLN A 194 -1.66 1.44 -11.49
CA GLN A 194 -1.89 0.30 -10.62
C GLN A 194 -3.38 0.03 -10.38
N THR A 195 -4.18 1.06 -10.16
CA THR A 195 -5.63 0.96 -9.96
C THR A 195 -6.33 0.43 -11.20
N SER A 196 -6.06 1.01 -12.38
CA SER A 196 -6.62 0.52 -13.65
C SER A 196 -6.19 -0.93 -13.97
N SER A 197 -4.96 -1.32 -13.64
CA SER A 197 -4.50 -2.71 -13.76
C SER A 197 -5.25 -3.67 -12.83
N ARG A 198 -5.48 -3.26 -11.57
CA ARG A 198 -6.28 -4.01 -10.60
C ARG A 198 -7.73 -4.14 -11.07
N GLU A 199 -8.33 -3.06 -11.58
CA GLU A 199 -9.68 -3.07 -12.12
C GLU A 199 -9.81 -4.03 -13.31
N ARG A 200 -8.87 -3.99 -14.26
CA ARG A 200 -8.86 -4.92 -15.40
C ARG A 200 -8.75 -6.37 -14.95
N ARG A 201 -7.87 -6.66 -13.97
CA ARG A 201 -7.76 -8.01 -13.39
C ARG A 201 -9.07 -8.43 -12.71
N ASN A 202 -9.70 -7.54 -11.96
CA ASN A 202 -10.96 -7.81 -11.29
C ASN A 202 -12.10 -8.05 -12.29
N GLN A 203 -12.16 -7.30 -13.40
CA GLN A 203 -13.10 -7.52 -14.50
C GLN A 203 -12.95 -8.91 -15.09
N LEU A 204 -11.72 -9.33 -15.43
CA LEU A 204 -11.45 -10.68 -15.95
C LEU A 204 -11.84 -11.78 -14.97
N ILE A 205 -11.57 -11.60 -13.68
CA ILE A 205 -11.98 -12.56 -12.63
C ILE A 205 -13.51 -12.62 -12.52
N ALA A 206 -14.19 -11.47 -12.57
CA ALA A 206 -15.64 -11.39 -12.51
C ALA A 206 -16.30 -12.06 -13.72
N GLU A 207 -15.79 -11.81 -14.93
CA GLU A 207 -16.24 -12.45 -16.17
C GLU A 207 -16.06 -13.97 -16.10
N TYR A 208 -14.88 -14.44 -15.71
CA TYR A 208 -14.61 -15.88 -15.57
C TYR A 208 -15.53 -16.53 -14.54
N THR A 209 -15.76 -15.86 -13.41
CA THR A 209 -16.68 -16.34 -12.37
C THR A 209 -18.11 -16.40 -12.88
N SER A 210 -18.57 -15.38 -13.61
CA SER A 210 -19.89 -15.33 -14.22
C SER A 210 -20.09 -16.47 -15.21
N GLN A 211 -19.11 -16.73 -16.09
CA GLN A 211 -19.16 -17.84 -17.04
C GLN A 211 -19.25 -19.19 -16.32
N ARG A 212 -18.48 -19.39 -15.24
CA ARG A 212 -18.57 -20.63 -14.44
C ARG A 212 -19.94 -20.82 -13.80
N VAL A 213 -20.52 -19.75 -13.25
CA VAL A 213 -21.87 -19.79 -12.67
C VAL A 213 -22.90 -20.13 -13.76
N GLN A 214 -22.79 -19.52 -14.94
CA GLN A 214 -23.67 -19.79 -16.06
C GLN A 214 -23.60 -21.25 -16.51
N ILE A 215 -22.40 -21.81 -16.71
CA ILE A 215 -22.23 -23.24 -17.07
C ILE A 215 -22.88 -24.17 -16.04
N VAL A 216 -22.74 -23.87 -14.74
CA VAL A 216 -23.37 -24.67 -13.68
C VAL A 216 -24.89 -24.55 -13.72
N GLN A 217 -25.43 -23.36 -13.99
CA GLN A 217 -26.87 -23.15 -14.13
C GLN A 217 -27.42 -23.91 -15.34
N ASP A 218 -26.76 -23.81 -16.49
CA ASP A 218 -27.14 -24.50 -17.73
C ASP A 218 -27.11 -26.02 -17.52
N THR A 219 -26.04 -26.55 -16.93
CA THR A 219 -25.92 -27.99 -16.60
C THR A 219 -27.05 -28.45 -15.66
N ARG A 220 -27.44 -27.61 -14.67
CA ARG A 220 -28.57 -27.92 -13.78
C ARG A 220 -29.90 -27.88 -14.52
N ALA A 221 -30.09 -26.92 -15.43
CA ALA A 221 -31.30 -26.80 -16.23
C ALA A 221 -31.46 -27.99 -17.18
N GLU A 222 -30.39 -28.39 -17.88
CA GLU A 222 -30.35 -29.57 -18.73
C GLU A 222 -30.67 -30.85 -17.94
N ARG A 223 -30.03 -31.03 -16.78
CA ARG A 223 -30.31 -32.19 -15.91
C ARG A 223 -31.77 -32.23 -15.49
N LYS A 224 -32.35 -31.08 -15.10
CA LYS A 224 -33.77 -30.99 -14.74
C LYS A 224 -34.65 -31.36 -15.93
N HIS A 225 -34.37 -30.81 -17.11
CA HIS A 225 -35.11 -31.10 -18.33
C HIS A 225 -35.08 -32.60 -18.67
N HIS A 226 -33.91 -33.23 -18.59
CA HIS A 226 -33.75 -34.65 -18.85
C HIS A 226 -34.51 -35.53 -17.83
N LEU A 227 -34.48 -35.16 -16.54
CA LEU A 227 -35.27 -35.85 -15.52
C LEU A 227 -36.78 -35.72 -15.76
N ASP A 228 -37.25 -34.53 -16.15
CA ASP A 228 -38.65 -34.30 -16.49
C ASP A 228 -39.05 -35.10 -17.74
N GLN A 229 -38.17 -35.22 -18.73
CA GLN A 229 -38.39 -36.04 -19.91
C GLN A 229 -38.49 -37.54 -19.56
N ILE A 230 -37.58 -38.06 -18.74
CA ILE A 230 -37.65 -39.46 -18.26
C ILE A 230 -38.95 -39.70 -17.48
N ARG A 231 -39.37 -38.74 -16.64
CA ARG A 231 -40.61 -38.83 -15.89
C ARG A 231 -41.83 -38.92 -16.81
N ARG A 232 -41.92 -38.04 -17.81
CA ARG A 232 -42.98 -38.06 -18.82
C ARG A 232 -42.99 -39.36 -19.61
N GLN A 233 -41.82 -39.86 -20.00
CA GLN A 233 -41.70 -41.12 -20.70
C GLN A 233 -42.21 -42.29 -19.86
N ARG A 234 -41.83 -42.38 -18.59
CA ARG A 234 -42.33 -43.41 -17.67
C ARG A 234 -43.84 -43.34 -17.44
N GLU A 235 -44.39 -42.13 -17.39
CA GLU A 235 -45.83 -41.92 -17.24
C GLU A 235 -46.58 -42.40 -18.49
N ASN A 236 -46.08 -42.06 -19.68
CA ASN A 236 -46.60 -42.54 -20.96
C ASN A 236 -46.49 -44.07 -21.10
N ASP A 237 -45.35 -44.66 -20.70
CA ASP A 237 -45.17 -46.12 -20.74
C ASP A 237 -46.15 -46.81 -19.78
N ARG A 238 -46.37 -46.21 -18.59
CA ARG A 238 -47.33 -46.73 -17.61
C ARG A 238 -48.76 -46.64 -18.12
N SER A 239 -49.15 -45.53 -18.76
CA SER A 239 -50.49 -45.40 -19.35
C SER A 239 -50.66 -46.38 -20.51
N TRP A 240 -49.67 -46.52 -21.38
CA TRP A 240 -49.70 -47.47 -22.50
C TRP A 240 -49.82 -48.92 -22.03
N LEU A 241 -49.03 -49.33 -21.03
CA LEU A 241 -49.12 -50.66 -20.43
C LEU A 241 -50.49 -50.91 -19.78
N ALA A 242 -51.06 -49.89 -19.12
CA ALA A 242 -52.39 -49.98 -18.52
C ALA A 242 -53.48 -50.18 -19.58
N GLU A 243 -53.47 -49.38 -20.66
CA GLU A 243 -54.37 -49.51 -21.80
C GLU A 243 -54.24 -50.88 -22.46
N ARG A 244 -53.01 -51.32 -22.74
CA ARG A 244 -52.74 -52.63 -23.36
C ARG A 244 -53.22 -53.78 -22.48
N SER A 245 -52.99 -53.69 -21.17
CA SER A 245 -53.45 -54.70 -20.20
C SER A 245 -54.98 -54.74 -20.08
N GLN A 246 -55.64 -53.59 -20.20
CA GLN A 246 -57.10 -53.52 -20.28
C GLN A 246 -57.62 -54.16 -21.57
N GLU A 247 -57.02 -53.85 -22.71
CA GLU A 247 -57.37 -54.45 -24.00
C GLU A 247 -57.27 -55.98 -23.98
N ILE A 248 -56.18 -56.52 -23.41
CA ILE A 248 -56.00 -57.98 -23.25
C ILE A 248 -57.12 -58.57 -22.37
N ARG A 249 -57.40 -57.96 -21.21
CA ARG A 249 -58.48 -58.42 -20.31
C ARG A 249 -59.85 -58.38 -20.99
N GLU A 250 -60.13 -57.36 -21.78
CA GLU A 250 -61.37 -57.28 -22.54
C GLU A 250 -61.45 -58.36 -23.62
N ASN A 251 -60.36 -58.60 -24.34
CA ASN A 251 -60.31 -59.62 -25.38
C ASN A 251 -60.47 -61.03 -24.79
N GLU A 252 -59.83 -61.30 -23.65
CA GLU A 252 -60.00 -62.55 -22.90
C GLU A 252 -61.46 -62.74 -22.46
N LYS A 253 -62.09 -61.71 -21.88
CA LYS A 253 -63.52 -61.74 -21.53
C LYS A 253 -64.41 -61.99 -22.76
N ARG A 254 -64.09 -61.40 -23.92
CA ARG A 254 -64.82 -61.65 -25.17
C ARG A 254 -64.64 -63.11 -25.63
N ALA A 255 -63.42 -63.64 -25.59
CA ALA A 255 -63.12 -65.02 -25.96
C ALA A 255 -63.81 -66.05 -25.06
N VAL A 256 -63.82 -65.83 -23.73
CA VAL A 256 -64.54 -66.68 -22.77
C VAL A 256 -66.04 -66.66 -23.06
N ARG A 257 -66.64 -65.48 -23.28
CA ARG A 257 -68.06 -65.37 -23.65
C ARG A 257 -68.37 -66.10 -24.95
N GLN A 258 -67.51 -65.96 -25.97
CA GLN A 258 -67.67 -66.69 -27.23
C GLN A 258 -67.60 -68.20 -27.04
N ARG A 259 -66.66 -68.72 -26.24
CA ARG A 259 -66.58 -70.15 -25.91
C ARG A 259 -67.83 -70.65 -25.19
N GLN A 260 -68.34 -69.88 -24.22
CA GLN A 260 -69.58 -70.23 -23.51
C GLN A 260 -70.79 -70.25 -24.44
N ILE A 261 -70.90 -69.28 -25.36
CA ILE A 261 -71.96 -69.25 -26.37
C ILE A 261 -71.84 -70.46 -27.31
N ALA A 262 -70.63 -70.77 -27.78
CA ALA A 262 -70.37 -71.91 -28.64
C ALA A 262 -70.70 -73.25 -27.94
N GLN A 263 -70.34 -73.42 -26.66
CA GLN A 263 -70.70 -74.59 -25.87
C GLN A 263 -72.21 -74.73 -25.69
N LYS A 264 -72.91 -73.66 -25.29
CA LYS A 264 -74.38 -73.67 -25.17
C LYS A 264 -75.06 -73.99 -26.50
N ASN A 265 -74.55 -73.47 -27.62
CA ASN A 265 -75.08 -73.77 -28.95
C ASN A 265 -74.83 -75.23 -29.33
N HIS A 266 -73.65 -75.78 -29.04
CA HIS A 266 -73.33 -77.19 -29.27
C HIS A 266 -74.20 -78.12 -28.43
N GLU A 267 -74.41 -77.80 -27.15
CA GLU A 267 -75.30 -78.54 -26.26
C GLU A 267 -76.75 -78.52 -26.79
N LYS A 268 -77.27 -77.34 -27.16
CA LYS A 268 -78.59 -77.23 -27.81
C LYS A 268 -78.70 -78.08 -29.07
N GLU A 269 -77.66 -78.10 -29.89
CA GLU A 269 -77.62 -78.91 -31.12
C GLU A 269 -77.62 -80.42 -30.81
N LEU A 270 -76.86 -80.86 -29.80
CA LEU A 270 -76.88 -82.25 -29.33
C LEU A 270 -78.26 -82.65 -28.81
N VAL A 271 -78.89 -81.81 -27.98
CA VAL A 271 -80.24 -82.04 -27.46
C VAL A 271 -81.27 -82.11 -28.60
N ARG A 272 -81.16 -81.21 -29.59
CA ARG A 272 -82.01 -81.25 -30.80
C ARG A 272 -81.85 -82.58 -31.55
N LYS A 273 -80.61 -82.98 -31.85
CA LYS A 273 -80.33 -84.26 -32.53
C LYS A 273 -80.83 -85.47 -31.73
N ALA A 274 -80.70 -85.44 -30.39
CA ALA A 274 -81.21 -86.50 -29.53
C ALA A 274 -82.75 -86.58 -29.57
N ARG A 275 -83.45 -85.44 -29.54
CA ARG A 275 -84.91 -85.39 -29.76
C ARG A 275 -85.31 -85.91 -31.12
N ASP A 276 -84.62 -85.51 -32.18
CA ASP A 276 -84.90 -85.96 -33.54
C ASP A 276 -84.65 -87.47 -33.70
N ASN A 277 -83.61 -88.01 -33.06
CA ASN A 277 -83.35 -89.45 -32.99
C ASN A 277 -84.47 -90.19 -32.24
N LEU A 278 -84.89 -89.67 -31.09
CA LEU A 278 -85.97 -90.25 -30.29
C LEU A 278 -87.29 -90.28 -31.08
N ALA A 279 -87.63 -89.19 -31.77
CA ALA A 279 -88.80 -89.13 -32.64
C ALA A 279 -88.73 -90.18 -33.76
N ARG A 280 -87.56 -90.35 -34.40
CA ARG A 280 -87.35 -91.40 -35.41
C ARG A 280 -87.47 -92.81 -34.85
N GLU A 281 -86.98 -93.08 -33.64
CA GLU A 281 -87.15 -94.39 -33.00
C GLU A 281 -88.60 -94.65 -32.59
N HIS A 282 -89.34 -93.63 -32.11
CA HIS A 282 -90.77 -93.75 -31.89
C HIS A 282 -91.55 -94.04 -33.18
N GLU A 283 -91.21 -93.37 -34.28
CA GLU A 283 -91.81 -93.62 -35.60
C GLU A 283 -91.57 -95.08 -36.05
N LYS A 284 -90.33 -95.56 -35.97
CA LYS A 284 -89.99 -96.95 -36.30
C LYS A 284 -90.71 -97.95 -35.39
N ARG A 285 -90.77 -97.66 -34.09
CA ARG A 285 -91.50 -98.49 -33.11
C ARG A 285 -92.98 -98.57 -33.50
N LEU A 286 -93.62 -97.44 -33.80
CA LEU A 286 -95.01 -97.38 -34.22
C LEU A 286 -95.24 -98.18 -35.51
N GLN A 287 -94.32 -98.09 -36.47
CA GLN A 287 -94.36 -98.90 -37.70
C GLN A 287 -94.23 -100.40 -37.42
N SER A 288 -93.34 -100.81 -36.50
CA SER A 288 -93.22 -102.21 -36.09
C SER A 288 -94.43 -102.71 -35.32
N GLU A 289 -95.01 -101.90 -34.42
CA GLU A 289 -96.24 -102.24 -33.68
C GLU A 289 -97.42 -102.40 -34.64
N ARG A 290 -97.56 -101.53 -35.65
CA ARG A 290 -98.57 -101.71 -36.72
C ARG A 290 -98.37 -103.01 -37.49
N LYS A 291 -97.12 -103.36 -37.80
CA LYS A 291 -96.79 -104.62 -38.50
C LYS A 291 -97.08 -105.83 -37.62
N ILE A 292 -96.76 -105.77 -36.32
CA ILE A 292 -97.10 -106.81 -35.34
C ILE A 292 -98.61 -106.96 -35.27
N HIS A 293 -99.37 -105.87 -35.08
CA HIS A 293 -100.82 -105.92 -35.03
C HIS A 293 -101.44 -106.50 -36.32
N HIS A 294 -100.83 -106.23 -37.49
CA HIS A 294 -101.25 -106.87 -38.74
C HIS A 294 -100.97 -108.37 -38.73
N MET A 295 -99.78 -108.80 -38.31
CA MET A 295 -99.43 -110.23 -38.17
C MET A 295 -100.26 -110.95 -37.10
N GLU A 296 -100.60 -110.30 -35.98
CA GLU A 296 -101.48 -110.81 -34.94
C GLU A 296 -102.92 -110.98 -35.45
N ALA A 297 -103.40 -110.05 -36.29
CA ALA A 297 -104.70 -110.19 -36.94
C ALA A 297 -104.72 -111.35 -37.94
N GLU A 298 -103.66 -111.50 -38.74
CA GLU A 298 -103.49 -112.64 -39.65
C GLU A 298 -103.37 -113.97 -38.88
N GLU A 299 -102.64 -114.00 -37.76
CA GLU A 299 -102.54 -115.15 -36.87
C GLU A 299 -103.91 -115.52 -36.27
N ALA A 300 -104.66 -114.54 -35.76
CA ALA A 300 -105.99 -114.75 -35.23
C ALA A 300 -106.95 -115.31 -36.30
N GLU A 301 -106.84 -114.83 -37.54
CA GLU A 301 -107.60 -115.35 -38.67
C GLU A 301 -107.20 -116.79 -39.02
N LEU A 302 -105.90 -117.11 -39.03
CA LEU A 302 -105.39 -118.46 -39.24
C LEU A 302 -105.82 -119.42 -38.13
N ILE A 303 -105.80 -119.00 -36.86
CA ILE A 303 -106.30 -119.78 -35.72
C ILE A 303 -107.81 -120.03 -35.85
N ALA A 304 -108.58 -119.01 -36.25
CA ALA A 304 -110.01 -119.17 -36.49
C ALA A 304 -110.29 -120.17 -37.61
N ARG A 305 -109.55 -120.08 -38.73
CA ARG A 305 -109.64 -121.08 -39.82
C ARG A 305 -109.23 -122.47 -39.33
N LEU A 306 -108.16 -122.61 -38.56
CA LEU A 306 -107.71 -123.90 -38.02
C LEU A 306 -108.75 -124.54 -37.10
N ARG A 307 -109.42 -123.74 -36.26
CA ARG A 307 -110.54 -124.21 -35.43
C ARG A 307 -111.71 -124.70 -36.28
N VAL A 308 -112.07 -123.97 -37.33
CA VAL A 308 -113.12 -124.41 -38.28
C VAL A 308 -112.71 -125.71 -38.98
N THR A 309 -111.45 -125.87 -39.38
CA THR A 309 -110.97 -127.13 -39.98
C THR A 309 -110.96 -128.29 -38.97
N GLN A 310 -110.63 -128.04 -37.71
CA GLN A 310 -110.69 -129.03 -36.63
C GLN A 310 -112.13 -129.40 -36.26
N GLU A 311 -113.07 -128.44 -36.30
CA GLU A 311 -114.51 -128.71 -36.16
C GLU A 311 -115.05 -129.50 -37.34
N MET A 312 -114.65 -129.20 -38.58
CA MET A 312 -114.98 -130.05 -39.74
C MET A 312 -114.38 -131.44 -39.63
N GLN A 313 -113.15 -131.59 -39.12
CA GLN A 313 -112.56 -132.90 -38.87
C GLN A 313 -113.33 -133.66 -37.78
N ARG A 314 -113.73 -133.00 -36.69
CA ARG A 314 -114.62 -133.60 -35.69
C ARG A 314 -115.95 -134.03 -36.30
N ALA A 315 -116.59 -133.17 -37.10
CA ALA A 315 -117.83 -133.50 -37.79
C ALA A 315 -117.65 -134.69 -38.76
N ALA A 316 -116.55 -134.75 -39.51
CA ALA A 316 -116.24 -135.87 -40.39
C ALA A 316 -115.93 -137.17 -39.63
N TYR A 317 -115.32 -137.08 -38.44
CA TYR A 317 -115.11 -138.23 -37.55
C TYR A 317 -116.41 -138.70 -36.88
N GLU A 318 -117.30 -137.78 -36.48
CA GLU A 318 -118.65 -138.10 -35.99
C GLU A 318 -119.52 -138.75 -37.08
N GLU A 319 -119.40 -138.30 -38.33
CA GLU A 319 -120.09 -138.90 -39.49
C GLU A 319 -119.56 -140.32 -39.78
N LEU A 320 -118.26 -140.56 -39.56
CA LEU A 320 -117.64 -141.89 -39.64
C LEU A 320 -118.08 -142.83 -38.50
N GLU A 321 -118.26 -142.30 -37.28
CA GLU A 321 -118.79 -143.07 -36.14
C GLU A 321 -120.26 -143.47 -36.36
N PHE A 322 -121.05 -142.63 -37.04
CA PHE A 322 -122.43 -142.92 -37.37
C PHE A 322 -122.58 -144.02 -38.44
N VAL A 323 -121.66 -144.08 -39.42
CA VAL A 323 -121.66 -145.12 -40.47
C VAL A 323 -121.20 -146.49 -39.95
N MET A 324 -120.39 -146.53 -38.89
CA MET A 324 -119.85 -147.77 -38.32
C MET A 324 -120.77 -148.49 -37.31
N GLN A 325 -121.97 -147.97 -37.01
CA GLN A 325 -122.90 -148.59 -36.04
C GLN A 325 -124.09 -149.34 -36.68
N ASP A 326 -124.25 -149.35 -38.01
CA ASP A 326 -125.43 -149.91 -38.70
C ASP A 326 -125.19 -151.16 -39.59
N GLU A 327 -124.05 -151.84 -39.49
CA GLU A 327 -123.84 -153.22 -40.00
C GLU A 327 -122.98 -154.05 -39.03
#